data_AF-A0A7S0ATM7-F1
#
_entry.id   AF-A0A7S0ATM7-F1
#
_cell.length_a   1.000
_cell.length_b   1.000
_cell.length_c   1.000
_cell.angle_alpha   90.00
_cell.angle_beta   90.00
_cell.angle_gamma   90.00
#
_symmetry.space_group_name_H-M   'P 1'
#
loop_
_entity.id
_entity.type
_entity.pdbx_description
1 polymer ?
#
loop_
_entity_poly.entity_id
_entity_poly.type
_entity_poly.pdbx_seq_one_letter_code
_entity_poly.pdbx_strand_id
1 'polypeptide(L)'
;EAGWVRRLSRTSKEGLRTFLRPLGTRPRLACSEVNERPGPRRFEVVFRPRVGVKAAPRPTAKLLGSRECCESVLAVSQTYDGWVRLVGEQGWMPGIGRESGQMLR
;
A
#
# COMPACT_ATOMS: atom_id res chain seq x y z
N GLU A 1 -21.04 -0.09 -5.11
CA GLU A 1 -20.94 0.86 -3.97
C GLU A 1 -19.85 0.39 -3.01
N ALA A 2 -19.04 1.32 -2.51
CA ALA A 2 -18.07 1.04 -1.46
C ALA A 2 -18.76 1.18 -0.09
N GLY A 3 -18.53 0.25 0.83
CA GLY A 3 -19.18 0.28 2.15
C GLY A 3 -18.57 -0.73 3.11
N TRP A 4 -19.19 -0.91 4.27
CA TRP A 4 -18.83 -1.97 5.22
C TRP A 4 -20.03 -2.88 5.41
N VAL A 5 -19.83 -4.18 5.27
CA VAL A 5 -20.88 -5.18 5.51
C VAL A 5 -20.59 -5.91 6.81
N ARG A 6 -21.59 -5.95 7.69
CA ARG A 6 -21.56 -6.78 8.90
C ARG A 6 -21.56 -8.25 8.48
N ARG A 7 -20.55 -8.99 8.92
CA ARG A 7 -20.40 -10.43 8.68
C ARG A 7 -20.42 -11.18 10.01
N LEU A 8 -20.89 -12.41 9.93
CA LEU A 8 -20.97 -13.34 11.04
C LEU A 8 -20.14 -14.57 10.66
N SER A 9 -19.24 -15.01 11.54
CA SER A 9 -18.56 -16.29 11.42
C SER A 9 -18.78 -17.11 12.67
N ARG A 10 -18.88 -18.44 12.50
CA ARG A 10 -19.02 -19.37 13.61
C ARG A 10 -17.69 -20.07 13.80
N THR A 11 -17.05 -19.91 14.94
CA THR A 11 -15.84 -20.68 15.31
C THR A 11 -16.24 -21.81 16.24
N SER A 12 -15.58 -22.96 16.12
CA SER A 12 -15.91 -24.18 16.87
C SER A 12 -15.67 -24.07 18.38
N LYS A 13 -14.87 -23.09 18.84
CA LYS A 13 -14.48 -22.90 20.24
C LYS A 13 -15.14 -21.71 20.95
N GLU A 14 -15.59 -20.67 20.24
CA GLU A 14 -15.97 -19.38 20.86
C GLU A 14 -17.36 -18.88 20.46
N GLY A 15 -18.13 -19.65 19.70
CA GLY A 15 -19.46 -19.24 19.25
C GLY A 15 -19.43 -18.27 18.05
N LEU A 16 -20.47 -17.45 17.93
CA LEU A 16 -20.72 -16.60 16.77
C LEU A 16 -20.00 -15.25 16.92
N ARG A 17 -19.04 -14.95 16.04
CA ARG A 17 -18.32 -13.67 16.01
C ARG A 17 -18.90 -12.74 14.94
N THR A 18 -19.12 -11.48 15.30
CA THR A 18 -19.50 -10.40 14.37
C THR A 18 -18.28 -9.56 14.01
N PHE A 19 -18.10 -9.22 12.74
CA PHE A 19 -17.05 -8.29 12.29
C PHE A 19 -17.50 -7.49 11.07
N LEU A 20 -16.82 -6.37 10.80
CA LEU A 20 -17.03 -5.58 9.60
C LEU A 20 -16.04 -6.00 8.52
N ARG A 21 -16.53 -6.25 7.30
CA ARG A 21 -15.69 -6.46 6.11
C ARG A 21 -15.97 -5.35 5.11
N PRO A 22 -14.95 -4.77 4.46
CA PRO A 22 -15.18 -3.82 3.39
C PRO A 22 -15.98 -4.51 2.26
N LEU A 23 -17.04 -3.85 1.84
CA LEU A 23 -17.88 -4.17 0.70
C LEU A 23 -17.25 -3.50 -0.54
N GLY A 24 -16.93 -4.32 -1.54
CA GLY A 24 -16.26 -3.88 -2.77
C GLY A 24 -14.75 -4.12 -2.75
N THR A 25 -14.07 -3.65 -3.81
CA THR A 25 -12.62 -3.79 -3.98
C THR A 25 -11.91 -2.90 -2.95
N ARG A 26 -10.94 -3.46 -2.21
CA ARG A 26 -10.15 -2.65 -1.28
C ARG A 26 -9.47 -1.50 -2.05
N PRO A 27 -9.45 -0.27 -1.49
CA PRO A 27 -8.65 0.82 -2.05
C PRO A 27 -7.23 0.34 -2.27
N ARG A 28 -6.63 0.67 -3.42
CA ARG A 28 -5.26 0.27 -3.75
C ARG A 28 -4.24 1.13 -3.00
N LEU A 29 -4.44 1.36 -1.71
CA LEU A 29 -3.53 2.18 -0.92
C LEU A 29 -2.28 1.38 -0.55
N ALA A 30 -1.13 2.04 -0.52
CA ALA A 30 0.10 1.46 0.00
C ALA A 30 -0.04 1.15 1.50
N CYS A 31 -0.72 2.01 2.24
CA CYS A 31 -1.21 1.70 3.58
C CYS A 31 -2.60 2.31 3.84
N SER A 32 -3.48 1.55 4.49
CA SER A 32 -4.81 2.00 4.91
C SER A 32 -4.86 2.57 6.33
N GLU A 33 -3.82 2.37 7.13
CA GLU A 33 -3.76 2.84 8.51
C GLU A 33 -3.38 4.33 8.54
N VAL A 34 -4.18 5.11 9.27
CA VAL A 34 -3.87 6.51 9.55
C VAL A 34 -2.68 6.56 10.50
N ASN A 35 -1.67 7.36 10.17
CA ASN A 35 -0.57 7.63 11.07
C ASN A 35 -0.98 8.76 12.02
N GLU A 36 -1.12 8.47 13.32
CA GLU A 36 -1.50 9.46 14.34
C GLU A 36 -0.39 10.47 14.62
N ARG A 37 0.86 10.10 14.30
CA ARG A 37 2.04 10.95 14.49
C ARG A 37 2.57 11.44 13.15
N PRO A 38 2.92 12.74 13.05
CA PRO A 38 3.57 13.26 11.85
C PRO A 38 4.95 12.64 11.69
N GLY A 39 5.32 12.32 10.44
CA GLY A 39 6.65 11.84 10.10
C GLY A 39 6.65 10.82 8.96
N PRO A 40 7.85 10.49 8.42
CA PRO A 40 7.96 9.48 7.38
C PRO A 40 7.51 8.11 7.90
N ARG A 41 6.82 7.36 7.03
CA ARG A 41 6.47 5.96 7.26
C ARG A 41 7.48 5.05 6.57
N ARG A 42 7.93 4.01 7.27
CA ARG A 42 8.79 2.98 6.70
C ARG A 42 7.93 1.95 5.96
N PHE A 43 8.41 1.56 4.78
CA PHE A 43 7.88 0.45 3.99
C PHE A 43 9.01 -0.50 3.63
N GLU A 44 8.69 -1.78 3.53
CA GLU A 44 9.55 -2.81 2.97
C GLU A 44 9.16 -3.07 1.51
N VAL A 45 10.15 -3.17 0.63
CA VAL A 45 9.93 -3.57 -0.76
C VAL A 45 9.76 -5.09 -0.81
N VAL A 46 8.56 -5.55 -1.14
CA VAL A 46 8.23 -7.00 -1.12
C VAL A 46 8.19 -7.63 -2.51
N PHE A 47 8.18 -6.82 -3.57
CA PHE A 47 8.11 -7.30 -4.95
C PHE A 47 9.50 -7.61 -5.53
N ARG A 48 9.61 -8.75 -6.22
CA ARG A 48 10.84 -9.24 -6.84
C ARG A 48 10.85 -9.00 -8.37
N PRO A 49 12.02 -8.70 -8.97
CA PRO A 49 13.31 -8.53 -8.30
C PRO A 49 13.48 -7.16 -7.63
N ARG A 50 12.78 -6.13 -8.13
CA ARG A 50 12.89 -4.73 -7.69
C ARG A 50 11.65 -3.94 -8.07
N VAL A 51 11.46 -2.79 -7.44
CA VAL A 51 10.39 -1.83 -7.76
C VAL A 51 11.02 -0.52 -8.27
N GLY A 52 10.47 0.01 -9.37
CA GLY A 52 10.96 1.24 -9.98
C GLY A 52 10.53 2.49 -9.21
N VAL A 53 11.45 3.44 -9.07
CA VAL A 53 11.20 4.78 -8.55
C VAL A 53 10.91 5.71 -9.72
N LYS A 54 9.81 6.46 -9.66
CA LYS A 54 9.23 7.23 -10.75
C LYS A 54 9.23 8.72 -10.45
N ALA A 55 9.37 9.55 -11.48
CA ALA A 55 9.34 11.01 -11.32
C ALA A 55 7.96 11.58 -10.92
N ALA A 56 6.88 10.85 -11.20
CA ALA A 56 5.51 11.24 -10.89
C ALA A 56 4.67 9.99 -10.53
N PRO A 57 3.55 10.12 -9.79
CA PRO A 57 2.73 9.00 -9.34
C PRO A 57 1.83 8.45 -10.46
N ARG A 58 2.45 8.03 -11.56
CA ARG A 58 1.77 7.43 -12.72
C ARG A 58 2.66 6.39 -13.40
N PRO A 59 2.11 5.31 -13.99
CA PRO A 59 2.90 4.23 -14.57
C PRO A 59 3.88 4.68 -15.67
N THR A 60 3.45 5.63 -16.50
CA THR A 60 4.19 6.17 -17.64
C THR A 60 5.25 7.21 -17.28
N ALA A 61 5.42 7.54 -16.00
CA ALA A 61 6.44 8.49 -15.58
C ALA A 61 7.86 7.96 -15.84
N LYS A 62 8.79 8.91 -16.01
CA LYS A 62 10.23 8.65 -16.13
C LYS A 62 10.71 7.81 -14.94
N LEU A 63 11.50 6.76 -15.23
CA LEU A 63 12.19 5.97 -14.21
C LEU A 63 13.41 6.76 -13.72
N LEU A 64 13.48 6.99 -12.41
CA LEU A 64 14.59 7.67 -11.74
C LEU A 64 15.59 6.67 -11.15
N GLY A 65 15.13 5.46 -10.83
CA GLY A 65 15.94 4.40 -10.24
C GLY A 65 15.09 3.20 -9.85
N SER A 66 15.62 2.35 -8.98
CA SER A 66 14.91 1.20 -8.44
C SER A 66 15.32 0.92 -7.00
N ARG A 67 14.48 0.16 -6.29
CA ARG A 67 14.72 -0.37 -4.94
C ARG A 67 14.55 -1.87 -4.97
N GLU A 68 15.47 -2.59 -4.35
CA GLU A 68 15.50 -4.06 -4.41
C GLU A 68 14.50 -4.68 -3.42
N CYS A 69 14.11 -5.93 -3.68
CA CYS A 69 13.35 -6.69 -2.69
C CYS A 69 14.07 -6.74 -1.34
N CYS A 70 13.31 -6.67 -0.26
CA CYS A 70 13.76 -6.57 1.13
C CYS A 70 14.42 -5.23 1.52
N GLU A 71 14.54 -4.27 0.60
CA GLU A 71 15.01 -2.93 0.93
C GLU A 71 13.94 -2.16 1.72
N SER A 72 14.38 -1.35 2.70
CA SER A 72 13.50 -0.44 3.45
C SER A 72 13.52 0.96 2.85
N VAL A 73 12.36 1.54 2.61
CA VAL A 73 12.20 2.91 2.12
C VAL A 73 11.37 3.75 3.10
N LEU A 74 11.64 5.06 3.13
CA LEU A 74 10.87 6.01 3.91
C LEU A 74 10.00 6.86 2.97
N ALA A 75 8.72 6.95 3.28
CA ALA A 75 7.76 7.74 2.51
C ALA A 75 7.11 8.84 3.36
N VAL A 76 6.89 10.01 2.75
CA VAL A 76 6.33 11.21 3.41
C VAL A 76 4.86 11.45 3.08
N SER A 77 4.38 10.89 1.97
CA SER A 77 2.97 11.01 1.57
C SER A 77 2.56 9.85 0.67
N GLN A 78 1.25 9.68 0.49
CA GLN A 78 0.69 8.75 -0.48
C GLN A 78 -0.45 9.38 -1.27
N THR A 79 -0.72 8.87 -2.47
CA THR A 79 -1.91 9.21 -3.25
C THR A 79 -3.03 8.21 -2.99
N TYR A 80 -4.27 8.59 -3.31
CA TYR A 80 -5.42 7.69 -3.23
C TYR A 80 -5.35 6.50 -4.21
N ASP A 81 -4.50 6.61 -5.24
CA ASP A 81 -4.23 5.55 -6.22
C ASP A 81 -3.06 4.64 -5.83
N GLY A 82 -2.53 4.77 -4.62
CA GLY A 82 -1.56 3.81 -4.08
C GLY A 82 -0.10 4.13 -4.31
N TRP A 83 0.22 5.35 -4.72
CA TRP A 83 1.61 5.76 -4.88
C TRP A 83 2.12 6.35 -3.57
N VAL A 84 3.37 6.06 -3.22
CA VAL A 84 4.05 6.68 -2.08
C VAL A 84 5.16 7.60 -2.57
N ARG A 85 5.29 8.78 -1.95
CA ARG A 85 6.40 9.72 -2.21
C ARG A 85 7.53 9.44 -1.23
N LEU A 86 8.72 9.19 -1.74
CA LEU A 86 9.90 8.94 -0.94
C LEU A 86 10.45 10.23 -0.31
N VAL A 87 11.09 10.11 0.86
CA VAL A 87 11.82 11.21 1.52
C VAL A 87 12.95 11.74 0.62
N GLY A 88 13.21 13.05 0.67
CA GLY A 88 14.35 13.67 0.00
C GLY A 88 14.20 13.75 -1.52
N GLU A 89 12.98 13.93 -2.01
CA GLU A 89 12.65 14.08 -3.44
C GLU A 89 13.09 12.92 -4.35
N GLN A 90 13.30 11.73 -3.77
CA GLN A 90 13.75 10.56 -4.52
C GLN A 90 12.71 10.05 -5.54
N GLY A 91 11.47 10.54 -5.48
CA GLY A 91 10.40 10.23 -6.43
C GLY A 91 9.26 9.44 -5.80
N TRP A 92 8.58 8.67 -6.64
CA TRP A 92 7.35 7.96 -6.32
C TRP A 92 7.50 6.46 -6.55
N MET A 93 6.96 5.65 -5.65
CA MET A 93 6.89 4.21 -5.82
C MET A 93 5.43 3.73 -5.75
N PRO A 94 5.01 2.80 -6.60
CA PRO A 94 3.71 2.14 -6.45
C PRO A 94 3.72 1.22 -5.23
N GLY A 95 2.71 1.33 -4.36
CA GLY A 95 2.50 0.40 -3.24
C GLY A 95 1.83 -0.90 -3.67
N ILE A 96 0.97 -0.83 -4.69
CA ILE A 96 0.29 -1.99 -5.30
C ILE A 96 0.32 -1.82 -6.82
N GLY A 97 0.90 -2.80 -7.52
CA GLY A 97 0.88 -2.89 -8.98
C GLY A 97 -0.50 -3.24 -9.52
N ARG A 98 -0.81 -2.80 -10.75
CA ARG A 98 -2.10 -3.12 -11.39
C ARG A 98 -2.29 -4.63 -11.56
N GLU A 99 -1.25 -5.29 -12.04
CA GLU A 99 -1.21 -6.73 -12.35
C GLU A 99 -0.31 -7.50 -11.37
N SER A 100 0.76 -6.86 -10.88
CA SER A 100 1.81 -7.52 -10.09
C SER A 100 1.49 -7.68 -8.61
N GLY A 101 0.36 -7.14 -8.13
CA GLY A 101 -0.02 -7.23 -6.71
C GLY A 101 0.77 -6.29 -5.80
N GLN A 102 1.00 -6.70 -4.55
CA GLN A 102 1.64 -5.86 -3.54
C GLN A 102 3.12 -5.60 -3.87
N MET A 103 3.52 -4.33 -3.82
CA MET A 103 4.89 -3.89 -4.08
C MET A 103 5.60 -3.42 -2.82
N LEU A 104 4.85 -2.75 -1.93
CA LEU A 104 5.33 -2.26 -0.63
C LEU A 104 4.45 -2.82 0.49
N ARG A 105 5.07 -3.09 1.65
CA ARG A 105 4.39 -3.49 2.88
C ARG A 105 4.81 -2.63 4.06
#